data_AF-A0A535I1E2-F1
#
_entry.id   AF-A0A535I1E2-F1
#
_cell.length_a   1.000
_cell.length_b   1.000
_cell.length_c   1.000
_cell.angle_alpha   90.00
_cell.angle_beta   90.00
_cell.angle_gamma   90.00
#
_symmetry.space_group_name_H-M   'P 1'
#
loop_
_entity.id
_entity.type
_entity.pdbx_description
1 polymer ?
#
loop_
_entity_poly.entity_id
_entity_poly.type
_entity_poly.pdbx_seq_one_letter_code
_entity_poly.pdbx_strand_id
1 'polypeptide(L)'
;WREIAESARRLAAHGARVSVDARTRSATYADDGDLHPVKWVRGLAHAAASAGARIHEDTRVESVTSGEARTARGSVRAGAILLCTNAYTGHLAPSRVRPVRGQMLATAPTAPAFARPAYAKRGYQYWRQTADGRVVVGGWRDITVDHEVGESERPTAEIQSHLDRFLAEHGIT
;
A
#
# COMPACT_ATOMS: atom_id res chain seq x y z
N TRP A 1 -12.18 17.77 6.67
CA TRP A 1 -11.63 18.78 7.62
C TRP A 1 -11.88 18.37 9.07
N ARG A 2 -13.13 18.23 9.55
CA ARG A 2 -13.40 17.81 10.94
C ARG A 2 -12.64 16.52 11.33
N GLU A 3 -12.65 15.52 10.45
CA GLU A 3 -11.91 14.26 10.64
C GLU A 3 -10.40 14.46 10.81
N ILE A 4 -9.77 15.33 10.00
CA ILE A 4 -8.32 15.62 10.09
C ILE A 4 -8.00 16.30 11.42
N ALA A 5 -8.77 17.32 11.80
CA ALA A 5 -8.57 18.03 13.07
C ALA A 5 -8.80 17.11 14.28
N GLU A 6 -9.76 16.20 14.20
CA GLU A 6 -10.00 15.21 15.24
C GLU A 6 -8.88 14.16 15.32
N SER A 7 -8.45 13.61 14.19
CA SER A 7 -7.32 12.68 14.12
C SER A 7 -6.04 13.32 14.69
N ALA A 8 -5.74 14.56 14.28
CA ALA A 8 -4.61 15.33 14.79
C ALA A 8 -4.66 15.51 16.31
N ARG A 9 -5.82 15.89 16.87
CA ARG A 9 -6.00 16.02 18.32
C ARG A 9 -5.79 14.70 19.06
N ARG A 10 -6.35 13.59 18.54
CA ARG A 10 -6.21 12.26 19.14
C ARG A 10 -4.76 11.80 19.14
N LEU A 11 -4.04 11.99 18.03
CA LEU A 11 -2.63 11.61 17.92
C LEU A 11 -1.73 12.49 18.80
N ALA A 12 -1.98 13.81 18.84
CA ALA A 12 -1.27 14.71 19.73
C ALA A 12 -1.45 14.34 21.22
N ALA A 13 -2.65 13.88 21.62
CA ALA A 13 -2.91 13.40 22.98
C ALA A 13 -2.09 12.14 23.34
N HIS A 14 -1.56 11.41 22.35
CA HIS A 14 -0.67 10.26 22.53
C HIS A 14 0.80 10.60 22.24
N GLY A 15 1.16 11.89 22.25
CA GLY A 15 2.55 12.35 22.13
C GLY A 15 3.06 12.53 20.70
N ALA A 16 2.23 12.33 19.67
CA ALA A 16 2.63 12.60 18.29
C ALA A 16 2.80 14.11 18.05
N ARG A 17 3.87 14.51 17.36
CA ARG A 17 4.08 15.90 16.98
C ARG A 17 3.27 16.23 15.73
N VAL A 18 2.17 16.98 15.92
CA VAL A 18 1.23 17.33 14.84
C VAL A 18 1.13 18.84 14.68
N SER A 19 1.26 19.32 13.44
CA SER A 19 0.99 20.71 13.06
C SER A 19 -0.25 20.77 12.18
N VAL A 20 -1.24 21.57 12.55
CA VAL A 20 -2.50 21.71 11.81
C VAL A 20 -2.58 23.09 11.18
N ASP A 21 -2.88 23.16 9.89
CA ASP A 21 -3.11 24.41 9.18
C ASP A 21 -4.57 24.49 8.69
N ALA A 22 -5.34 25.39 9.31
CA ALA A 22 -6.73 25.60 8.98
C ALA A 22 -6.96 26.28 7.61
N ARG A 23 -5.98 27.03 7.09
CA ARG A 23 -6.09 27.71 5.79
C ARG A 23 -6.03 26.70 4.66
N THR A 24 -5.05 25.79 4.73
CA THR A 24 -4.89 24.69 3.75
C THR A 24 -5.73 23.46 4.11
N ARG A 25 -6.37 23.45 5.29
CA ARG A 25 -7.14 22.33 5.85
C ARG A 25 -6.32 21.03 5.93
N SER A 26 -5.04 21.16 6.29
CA SER A 26 -4.07 20.06 6.34
C SER A 26 -3.57 19.80 7.76
N ALA A 27 -2.99 18.62 7.97
CA ALA A 27 -2.22 18.28 9.16
C ALA A 27 -0.91 17.62 8.73
N THR A 28 0.19 17.97 9.40
CA THR A 28 1.52 17.40 9.22
C THR A 28 1.92 16.66 10.48
N TYR A 29 2.36 15.42 10.33
CA TYR A 29 2.83 14.56 11.40
C TYR A 29 4.36 14.47 11.29
N ALA A 30 5.07 15.11 12.21
CA ALA A 30 6.53 15.26 12.12
C ALA A 30 7.31 13.97 12.36
N ASP A 31 6.66 12.99 12.99
CA ASP A 31 7.23 11.69 13.35
C ASP A 31 6.93 10.61 12.30
N ASP A 32 6.13 10.96 11.29
CA ASP A 32 5.80 10.07 10.18
C ASP A 32 6.91 10.08 9.13
N GLY A 33 6.88 9.10 8.25
CA GLY A 33 7.86 8.98 7.18
C GLY A 33 7.43 7.98 6.14
N ASP A 34 8.31 7.79 5.17
CA ASP A 34 8.10 6.85 4.09
C ASP A 34 9.33 5.96 3.90
N LEU A 35 9.10 4.77 3.37
CA LEU A 35 10.16 3.82 3.05
C LEU A 35 9.94 3.21 1.67
N HIS A 36 10.95 2.51 1.17
CA HIS A 36 10.79 1.72 -0.05
C HIS A 36 10.24 0.33 0.31
N PRO A 37 8.95 0.03 0.04
CA PRO A 37 8.30 -1.18 0.55
C PRO A 37 8.95 -2.46 0.03
N VAL A 38 9.35 -2.49 -1.25
CA VAL A 38 10.03 -3.66 -1.83
C VAL A 38 11.42 -3.90 -1.23
N LYS A 39 12.21 -2.85 -0.98
CA LYS A 39 13.52 -3.02 -0.30
C LYS A 39 13.33 -3.49 1.14
N TRP A 40 12.31 -2.96 1.82
CA TRP A 40 11.97 -3.36 3.18
C TRP A 40 11.58 -4.83 3.28
N VAL A 41 10.63 -5.31 2.45
CA VAL A 41 10.21 -6.72 2.50
C VAL A 41 11.33 -7.67 2.10
N ARG A 42 12.20 -7.30 1.16
CA ARG A 42 13.41 -8.08 0.82
C ARG A 42 14.39 -8.16 1.98
N GLY A 43 14.62 -7.04 2.68
CA GLY A 43 15.45 -7.01 3.89
C GLY A 43 14.89 -7.91 5.00
N LEU A 44 13.58 -7.85 5.24
CA LEU A 44 12.90 -8.73 6.20
C LEU A 44 13.01 -10.21 5.81
N ALA A 45 12.79 -10.56 4.54
CA ALA A 45 12.95 -11.92 4.05
C ALA A 45 14.37 -12.44 4.27
N HIS A 46 15.39 -11.62 3.97
CA HIS A 46 16.78 -11.97 4.21
C HIS A 46 17.10 -12.17 5.70
N ALA A 47 16.60 -11.29 6.57
CA ALA A 47 16.77 -11.42 8.02
C ALA A 47 16.10 -12.69 8.56
N ALA A 48 14.88 -13.01 8.11
CA ALA A 48 14.17 -14.23 8.48
C ALA A 48 14.92 -15.49 8.02
N ALA A 49 15.41 -15.51 6.78
CA ALA A 49 16.20 -16.62 6.26
C ALA A 49 17.50 -16.82 7.04
N SER A 50 18.19 -15.72 7.40
CA SER A 50 19.40 -15.75 8.22
C SER A 50 19.14 -16.25 9.65
N ALA A 51 17.91 -16.08 10.15
CA ALA A 51 17.45 -16.63 11.42
C ALA A 51 16.95 -18.09 11.31
N GLY A 52 17.08 -18.73 10.14
CA GLY A 52 16.73 -20.14 9.91
C GLY A 52 15.36 -20.40 9.29
N ALA A 53 14.60 -19.36 8.92
CA ALA A 53 13.37 -19.55 8.18
C ALA A 53 13.67 -20.08 6.76
N ARG A 54 12.85 -21.02 6.28
CA ARG A 54 12.91 -21.48 4.88
C ARG A 54 11.86 -20.75 4.06
N ILE A 55 12.31 -20.06 3.01
CA ILE A 55 11.44 -19.32 2.09
C ILE A 55 11.39 -20.09 0.77
N HIS A 56 10.18 -20.40 0.32
CA HIS A 56 9.93 -21.10 -0.94
C HIS A 56 9.12 -20.18 -1.86
N GLU A 57 9.80 -19.47 -2.75
CA GLU A 57 9.17 -18.64 -3.79
C GLU A 57 8.58 -19.51 -4.91
N ASP A 58 7.72 -18.93 -5.74
CA ASP A 58 7.03 -19.61 -6.84
C ASP A 58 6.33 -20.93 -6.45
N THR A 59 5.93 -21.04 -5.17
CA THR A 59 5.35 -22.22 -4.55
C THR A 59 3.93 -21.92 -4.07
N ARG A 60 3.01 -21.70 -5.01
CA ARG A 60 1.61 -21.39 -4.70
C ARG A 60 0.98 -22.55 -3.90
N VAL A 61 0.43 -22.21 -2.74
CA VAL A 61 -0.45 -23.10 -1.98
C VAL A 61 -1.83 -23.09 -2.64
N GLU A 62 -2.36 -24.28 -2.91
CA GLU A 62 -3.64 -24.49 -3.60
C GLU A 62 -4.77 -24.84 -2.63
N SER A 63 -4.43 -25.41 -1.48
CA SER A 63 -5.41 -25.73 -0.43
C SER A 63 -4.73 -25.94 0.92
N VAL A 64 -5.48 -25.69 1.98
CA VAL A 64 -5.02 -25.91 3.36
C VAL A 64 -6.06 -26.75 4.11
N THR A 65 -5.57 -27.73 4.86
CA THR A 65 -6.35 -28.49 5.85
C THR A 65 -5.66 -28.39 7.22
N SER A 66 -6.25 -28.98 8.26
CA SER A 66 -5.64 -29.00 9.58
C SER A 66 -4.28 -29.70 9.52
N GLY A 67 -3.21 -28.93 9.71
CA GLY A 67 -1.83 -29.42 9.77
C GLY A 67 -1.15 -29.70 8.42
N GLU A 68 -1.78 -29.39 7.28
CA GLU A 68 -1.19 -29.60 5.96
C GLU A 68 -1.54 -28.47 4.97
N ALA A 69 -0.52 -28.00 4.23
CA ALA A 69 -0.66 -27.12 3.08
C ALA A 69 -0.22 -27.86 1.81
N ARG A 70 -1.05 -27.83 0.77
CA ARG A 70 -0.79 -28.51 -0.51
C ARG A 70 -0.45 -27.52 -1.61
N THR A 71 0.48 -27.93 -2.47
CA THR A 71 0.95 -27.19 -3.65
C THR A 71 0.97 -28.15 -4.85
N ALA A 72 1.14 -27.64 -6.07
CA ALA A 72 1.34 -28.46 -7.27
C ALA A 72 2.56 -29.41 -7.19
N ARG A 73 3.52 -29.13 -6.31
CA ARG A 73 4.80 -29.88 -6.18
C ARG A 73 4.87 -30.80 -4.96
N GLY A 74 3.81 -30.87 -4.16
CA GLY A 74 3.77 -31.68 -2.93
C GLY A 74 3.11 -30.95 -1.77
N SER A 75 3.18 -31.54 -0.58
CA SER A 75 2.60 -30.99 0.65
C SER A 75 3.63 -30.70 1.73
N VAL A 76 3.29 -29.74 2.59
CA VAL A 76 4.06 -29.39 3.79
C VAL A 76 3.19 -29.62 5.01
N ARG A 77 3.69 -30.40 5.96
CA ARG A 77 3.04 -30.64 7.25
C ARG A 77 3.61 -29.71 8.31
N ALA A 78 2.73 -29.14 9.12
CA ALA A 78 3.11 -28.23 10.20
C ALA A 78 2.13 -28.35 11.37
N GLY A 79 2.61 -28.13 12.60
CA GLY A 79 1.74 -28.08 13.79
C GLY A 79 0.81 -26.86 13.81
N ALA A 80 1.20 -25.78 13.11
CA ALA A 80 0.40 -24.59 12.93
C ALA A 80 0.59 -24.02 11.51
N ILE A 81 -0.48 -23.45 10.94
CA ILE A 81 -0.47 -22.78 9.64
C ILE A 81 -1.06 -21.38 9.83
N LEU A 82 -0.32 -20.34 9.45
CA LEU A 82 -0.79 -18.96 9.46
C LEU A 82 -1.08 -18.52 8.03
N LEU A 83 -2.32 -18.11 7.76
CA LEU A 83 -2.70 -17.55 6.46
C LEU A 83 -2.36 -16.06 6.41
N CYS A 84 -1.23 -15.74 5.78
CA CYS A 84 -0.78 -14.36 5.55
C CYS A 84 -0.97 -13.92 4.09
N THR A 85 -2.01 -14.43 3.41
CA THR A 85 -2.23 -14.27 1.96
C THR A 85 -3.08 -13.04 1.59
N ASN A 86 -3.36 -12.15 2.56
CA ASN A 86 -4.05 -10.87 2.34
C ASN A 86 -5.36 -11.04 1.55
N ALA A 87 -5.54 -10.28 0.46
CA ALA A 87 -6.74 -10.30 -0.39
C ALA A 87 -7.06 -11.70 -0.95
N TYR A 88 -6.06 -12.56 -1.10
CA TYR A 88 -6.18 -13.90 -1.66
C TYR A 88 -6.59 -14.98 -0.64
N THR A 89 -6.83 -14.60 0.62
CA THR A 89 -7.21 -15.56 1.68
C THR A 89 -8.47 -16.36 1.32
N GLY A 90 -9.40 -15.75 0.57
CA GLY A 90 -10.64 -16.40 0.12
C GLY A 90 -10.44 -17.65 -0.74
N HIS A 91 -9.27 -17.81 -1.37
CA HIS A 91 -8.92 -19.01 -2.14
C HIS A 91 -8.54 -20.21 -1.26
N LEU A 92 -8.17 -19.98 -0.01
CA LEU A 92 -7.68 -21.03 0.90
C LEU A 92 -8.61 -21.30 2.08
N ALA A 93 -9.40 -20.32 2.49
CA ALA A 93 -10.31 -20.44 3.62
C ALA A 93 -11.47 -19.43 3.50
N PRO A 94 -12.60 -19.66 4.19
CA PRO A 94 -13.68 -18.68 4.29
C PRO A 94 -13.13 -17.33 4.77
N SER A 95 -13.33 -16.28 3.98
CA SER A 95 -12.82 -14.94 4.26
C SER A 95 -13.89 -13.89 4.07
N ARG A 96 -13.88 -12.87 4.92
CA ARG A 96 -14.68 -11.65 4.77
C ARG A 96 -13.91 -10.52 4.07
N VAL A 97 -12.65 -10.77 3.71
CA VAL A 97 -11.79 -9.81 3.00
C VAL A 97 -12.18 -9.82 1.52
N ARG A 98 -12.38 -8.62 0.96
CA ARG A 98 -12.60 -8.43 -0.47
C ARG A 98 -11.37 -7.77 -1.09
N PRO A 99 -10.81 -8.34 -2.18
CA PRO A 99 -9.75 -7.69 -2.94
C PRO A 99 -10.21 -6.33 -3.46
N VAL A 100 -9.42 -5.30 -3.18
CA VAL A 100 -9.58 -3.97 -3.78
C VAL A 100 -8.22 -3.49 -4.25
N ARG A 101 -8.15 -3.16 -5.54
CA ARG A 101 -6.94 -2.76 -6.23
C ARG A 101 -6.54 -1.33 -5.85
N GLY A 102 -5.23 -1.08 -5.91
CA GLY A 102 -4.65 0.25 -5.92
C GLY A 102 -3.76 0.39 -7.14
N GLN A 103 -4.08 1.36 -8.02
CA GLN A 103 -3.22 1.71 -9.15
C GLN A 103 -2.31 2.87 -8.76
N MET A 104 -1.06 2.78 -9.20
CA MET A 104 -0.03 3.79 -8.98
C MET A 104 0.77 4.02 -10.26
N LEU A 105 1.40 5.18 -10.35
CA LEU A 105 2.34 5.55 -11.39
C LEU A 105 3.60 6.14 -10.75
N ALA A 106 4.75 5.89 -11.38
CA ALA A 106 6.02 6.51 -11.04
C ALA A 106 6.60 7.21 -12.28
N THR A 107 7.07 8.45 -12.12
CA THR A 107 7.66 9.25 -13.20
C THR A 107 9.16 8.94 -13.37
N ALA A 108 9.76 9.49 -14.43
CA ALA A 108 11.20 9.75 -14.44
C ALA A 108 11.56 10.79 -13.34
N PRO A 109 12.84 10.92 -12.95
CA PRO A 109 13.25 11.98 -12.03
C PRO A 109 12.84 13.37 -12.53
N THR A 110 12.30 14.19 -11.64
CA THR A 110 11.84 15.56 -11.93
C THR A 110 12.45 16.57 -10.95
N ALA A 111 12.24 17.86 -11.22
CA ALA A 111 12.57 18.91 -10.27
C ALA A 111 11.76 18.75 -8.96
N PRO A 112 12.25 19.24 -7.82
CA PRO A 112 11.50 19.18 -6.56
C PRO A 112 10.11 19.83 -6.67
N ALA A 113 9.07 19.02 -6.50
CA ALA A 113 7.66 19.41 -6.55
C ALA A 113 6.96 19.18 -5.20
N PHE A 114 7.36 18.15 -4.45
CA PHE A 114 6.74 17.80 -3.17
C PHE A 114 7.80 17.64 -2.09
N ALA A 115 7.70 18.45 -1.04
CA ALA A 115 8.64 18.41 0.09
C ALA A 115 8.37 17.24 1.06
N ARG A 116 7.22 16.57 0.96
CA ARG A 116 6.80 15.48 1.85
C ARG A 116 5.78 14.57 1.18
N PRO A 117 5.66 13.31 1.63
CA PRO A 117 4.51 12.47 1.29
C PRO A 117 3.20 13.13 1.72
N ALA A 118 2.15 12.90 0.94
CA ALA A 118 0.85 13.48 1.21
C ALA A 118 -0.27 12.47 0.92
N TYR A 119 -1.33 12.59 1.72
CA TYR A 119 -2.58 11.87 1.55
C TYR A 119 -3.73 12.88 1.52
N ALA A 120 -4.63 12.74 0.56
CA ALA A 120 -5.84 13.54 0.43
C ALA A 120 -7.07 12.64 0.29
N LYS A 121 -8.26 13.26 0.37
CA LYS A 121 -9.56 12.58 0.19
C LYS A 121 -9.68 11.28 1.00
N ARG A 122 -9.42 11.34 2.32
CA ARG A 122 -9.48 10.16 3.22
C ARG A 122 -8.53 9.01 2.80
N GLY A 123 -7.36 9.37 2.25
CA GLY A 123 -6.35 8.40 1.82
C GLY A 123 -6.65 7.77 0.46
N TYR A 124 -7.71 8.20 -0.23
CA TYR A 124 -7.96 7.76 -1.59
C TYR A 124 -7.03 8.39 -2.62
N GLN A 125 -6.29 9.45 -2.26
CA GLN A 125 -5.28 10.04 -3.13
C GLN A 125 -3.99 10.17 -2.33
N TYR A 126 -2.87 9.77 -2.90
CA TYR A 126 -1.59 9.82 -2.22
C TYR A 126 -0.44 9.97 -3.19
N TRP A 127 0.58 10.71 -2.76
CA TRP A 127 1.77 10.95 -3.57
C TRP A 127 2.98 11.26 -2.70
N ARG A 128 4.16 11.04 -3.25
CA ARG A 128 5.45 11.47 -2.69
C ARG A 128 6.46 11.67 -3.81
N GLN A 129 7.51 12.42 -3.52
CA GLN A 129 8.70 12.47 -4.37
C GLN A 129 9.83 11.72 -3.66
N THR A 130 10.41 10.73 -4.33
CA THR A 130 11.51 9.93 -3.79
C THR A 130 12.82 10.73 -3.81
N ALA A 131 13.79 10.29 -3.01
CA ALA A 131 15.09 10.97 -2.89
C ALA A 131 15.87 11.06 -4.22
N ASP A 132 15.60 10.18 -5.18
CA ASP A 132 16.16 10.20 -6.54
C ASP A 132 15.32 11.01 -7.54
N GLY A 133 14.38 11.82 -7.05
CA GLY A 133 13.62 12.81 -7.81
C GLY A 133 12.35 12.28 -8.48
N ARG A 134 12.02 10.99 -8.39
CA ARG A 134 10.80 10.45 -9.03
C ARG A 134 9.56 10.81 -8.24
N VAL A 135 8.48 11.16 -8.93
CA VAL A 135 7.17 11.32 -8.31
C VAL A 135 6.43 10.00 -8.38
N VAL A 136 5.96 9.52 -7.23
CA VAL A 136 5.12 8.32 -7.11
C VAL A 136 3.75 8.78 -6.65
N VAL A 137 2.72 8.50 -7.44
CA VAL A 137 1.33 8.90 -7.20
C VAL A 137 0.40 7.69 -7.34
N GLY A 138 -0.64 7.63 -6.53
CA GLY A 138 -1.62 6.57 -6.59
C GLY A 138 -2.95 6.95 -5.96
N GLY A 139 -3.94 6.07 -6.15
CA GLY A 139 -5.26 6.24 -5.56
C GLY A 139 -6.39 6.35 -6.58
N TRP A 140 -7.32 7.30 -6.34
CA TRP A 140 -8.57 7.54 -7.09
C TRP A 140 -9.56 6.38 -7.16
N ARG A 141 -9.32 5.29 -6.42
CA ARG A 141 -10.21 4.12 -6.36
C ARG A 141 -11.61 4.39 -5.79
N ASP A 142 -11.83 5.56 -5.17
CA ASP A 142 -13.15 6.00 -4.71
C ASP A 142 -14.08 6.42 -5.86
N ILE A 143 -13.53 6.67 -7.04
CA ILE A 143 -14.28 7.11 -8.23
C ILE A 143 -14.85 5.90 -8.99
N THR A 144 -14.17 4.75 -8.93
CA THR A 144 -14.47 3.56 -9.75
C THR A 144 -14.60 2.30 -8.91
N VAL A 145 -15.26 2.39 -7.75
CA VAL A 145 -15.26 1.33 -6.72
C VAL A 145 -15.54 -0.06 -7.28
N ASP A 146 -16.50 -0.22 -8.20
CA ASP A 146 -16.88 -1.52 -8.75
C ASP A 146 -15.83 -2.10 -9.72
N HIS A 147 -15.10 -1.25 -10.45
CA HIS A 147 -14.02 -1.67 -11.34
C HIS A 147 -12.71 -1.97 -10.60
N GLU A 148 -12.57 -1.48 -9.38
CA GLU A 148 -11.40 -1.70 -8.53
C GLU A 148 -11.54 -2.93 -7.62
N VAL A 149 -12.73 -3.54 -7.58
CA VAL A 149 -12.95 -4.79 -6.84
C VAL A 149 -12.49 -5.99 -7.68
N GLY A 150 -11.66 -6.83 -7.08
CA GLY A 150 -11.15 -8.04 -7.69
C GLY A 150 -9.62 -8.10 -7.70
N GLU A 151 -9.10 -9.08 -8.43
CA GLU A 151 -7.69 -9.47 -8.39
C GLU A 151 -6.92 -9.14 -9.66
N SER A 152 -7.55 -8.42 -10.59
CA SER A 152 -6.88 -7.96 -11.81
C SER A 152 -5.72 -7.02 -11.46
N GLU A 153 -4.54 -7.34 -11.97
CA GLU A 153 -3.35 -6.48 -11.84
C GLU A 153 -3.25 -5.45 -12.98
N ARG A 154 -4.17 -5.48 -13.95
CA ARG A 154 -4.12 -4.58 -15.11
C ARG A 154 -4.49 -3.14 -14.70
N PRO A 155 -3.78 -2.12 -15.21
CA PRO A 155 -4.23 -0.74 -15.13
C PRO A 155 -5.58 -0.52 -15.81
N THR A 156 -6.35 0.44 -15.32
CA THR A 156 -7.59 0.92 -15.94
C THR A 156 -7.34 2.30 -16.54
N ALA A 157 -7.92 2.55 -17.72
CA ALA A 157 -7.75 3.83 -18.42
C ALA A 157 -8.31 5.02 -17.63
N GLU A 158 -9.37 4.79 -16.86
CA GLU A 158 -10.01 5.81 -16.03
C GLU A 158 -9.11 6.28 -14.88
N ILE A 159 -8.59 5.34 -14.08
CA ILE A 159 -7.63 5.70 -13.02
C ILE A 159 -6.35 6.27 -13.63
N GLN A 160 -5.88 5.73 -14.76
CA GLN A 160 -4.71 6.27 -15.44
C GLN A 160 -4.90 7.76 -15.81
N SER A 161 -6.06 8.10 -16.37
CA SER A 161 -6.38 9.49 -16.72
C SER A 161 -6.38 10.44 -15.52
N HIS A 162 -6.74 9.95 -14.33
CA HIS A 162 -6.67 10.73 -13.10
C HIS A 162 -5.23 10.93 -12.60
N LEU A 163 -4.39 9.90 -12.68
CA LEU A 163 -2.98 9.99 -12.33
C LEU A 163 -2.25 10.97 -13.27
N ASP A 164 -2.49 10.87 -14.58
CA ASP A 164 -1.88 11.74 -15.59
C ASP A 164 -2.32 13.20 -15.40
N ARG A 165 -3.62 13.43 -15.16
CA ARG A 165 -4.14 14.76 -14.86
C ARG A 165 -3.49 15.37 -13.61
N PHE A 166 -3.36 14.58 -12.55
CA PHE A 166 -2.71 15.05 -11.32
C PHE A 166 -1.28 15.52 -11.60
N LEU A 167 -0.51 14.77 -12.37
CA LEU A 167 0.86 15.18 -12.73
C LEU A 167 0.87 16.46 -13.57
N ALA A 168 0.01 16.55 -14.58
CA ALA A 168 -0.10 17.73 -15.44
C ALA A 168 -0.46 19.00 -14.65
N GLU A 169 -1.41 18.90 -13.72
CA GLU A 169 -1.81 20.01 -12.82
C GLU A 169 -0.66 20.50 -11.93
N HIS A 170 0.35 19.67 -11.70
CA HIS A 170 1.54 20.00 -10.91
C HIS A 170 2.77 20.29 -11.79
N GLY A 171 2.60 20.43 -13.11
CA GLY A 171 3.70 20.71 -14.04
C GLY A 171 4.71 19.57 -14.15
N ILE A 172 4.29 18.33 -13.88
CA ILE A 172 5.11 17.12 -13.97
C ILE A 172 4.72 16.40 -15.26
N THR A 173 5.67 16.24 -16.17
CA THR A 173 5.51 15.56 -17.47
C THR A 173 6.34 14.29 -17.54
#